data_AF-A0A7I4DED4-F1
#
_entry.id   AF-A0A7I4DED4-F1
#
_cell.length_a   1.000
_cell.length_b   1.000
_cell.length_c   1.000
_cell.angle_alpha   90.00
_cell.angle_beta   90.00
_cell.angle_gamma   90.00
#
_symmetry.space_group_name_H-M   'P 1'
#
loop_
_entity.id
_entity.type
_entity.pdbx_description
1 polymer ?
#
loop_
_entity_poly.entity_id
_entity_poly.type
_entity_poly.pdbx_seq_one_letter_code
_entity_poly.pdbx_strand_id
1 'polypeptide(L)'
;MDSGRRALGSSFLGVQWLCGCLAAILLMLTYRTSAAYTCTSDPNNASNMTMFKTQPTCLDTQFPPDRNGQKLLVWASGDGSIINYHRTRSLEEMQANSQFPLGGAVGESAVSKLEKRVKTHGALQVFGWGVLLPIGAIVARYAREYDPAWFYIHATFQLIGFIFIIAGVATGVALAKDVEVPGLNGHKGLGLFLLILAILQVLAVVFRPKKDSNTRKYWNWYHWWVGRLALFLACINVFVGLNLSNGERKLRVSYIVLLAFELVAFAILETIYWVRWNRAPANSSGVRWNRASTERGFQMSDY
;
A
#
# COMPACT_ATOMS: atom_id res chain seq x y z
N MET A 1 7.09 39.83 13.86
CA MET A 1 8.18 38.83 14.01
C MET A 1 7.71 37.37 14.03
N ASP A 2 6.45 37.07 14.36
CA ASP A 2 5.96 35.67 14.53
C ASP A 2 5.35 35.02 13.26
N SER A 3 5.04 35.83 12.23
CA SER A 3 4.54 35.37 10.93
C SER A 3 5.64 34.74 10.06
N GLY A 4 6.85 35.30 10.09
CA GLY A 4 8.01 34.77 9.36
C GLY A 4 8.45 33.39 9.86
N ARG A 5 8.47 33.16 11.19
CA ARG A 5 8.83 31.85 11.78
C ARG A 5 7.82 30.76 11.45
N ARG A 6 6.52 31.08 11.37
CA ARG A 6 5.48 30.10 11.00
C ARG A 6 5.52 29.71 9.53
N ALA A 7 5.82 30.65 8.63
CA ALA A 7 6.03 30.36 7.21
C ALA A 7 7.31 29.55 6.96
N LEU A 8 8.42 29.91 7.63
CA LEU A 8 9.67 29.12 7.62
C LEU A 8 9.46 27.70 8.18
N GLY A 9 8.62 27.55 9.20
CA GLY A 9 8.22 26.24 9.73
C GLY A 9 7.45 25.39 8.71
N SER A 10 6.49 25.97 7.97
CA SER A 10 5.71 25.21 6.98
C SER A 10 6.50 24.82 5.72
N SER A 11 7.51 25.61 5.32
CA SER A 11 8.43 25.31 4.21
C SER A 11 9.36 24.17 4.54
N PHE A 12 10.00 24.22 5.71
CA PHE A 12 10.88 23.15 6.18
C PHE A 12 10.13 21.81 6.22
N LEU A 13 8.86 21.84 6.65
CA LEU A 13 8.01 20.65 6.72
C LEU A 13 7.50 20.14 5.37
N GLY A 14 7.32 21.01 4.37
CA GLY A 14 6.95 20.59 3.01
C GLY A 14 8.11 19.93 2.28
N VAL A 15 9.30 20.52 2.39
CA VAL A 15 10.54 19.99 1.81
C VAL A 15 10.95 18.68 2.47
N GLN A 16 10.84 18.56 3.79
CA GLN A 16 11.08 17.29 4.50
C GLN A 16 10.15 16.17 4.02
N TRP A 17 8.90 16.50 3.69
CA TRP A 17 7.95 15.55 3.14
C TRP A 17 8.33 15.05 1.75
N LEU A 18 8.69 15.97 0.85
CA LEU A 18 9.20 15.63 -0.48
C LEU A 18 10.45 14.77 -0.40
N CYS A 19 11.40 15.11 0.47
CA CYS A 19 12.62 14.33 0.67
C CYS A 19 12.33 12.92 1.22
N GLY A 20 11.39 12.79 2.16
CA GLY A 20 10.97 11.50 2.70
C GLY A 20 10.29 10.61 1.65
N CYS A 21 9.39 11.18 0.84
CA CYS A 21 8.74 10.47 -0.27
C CYS A 21 9.75 10.07 -1.36
N LEU A 22 10.68 10.95 -1.71
CA LEU A 22 11.77 10.63 -2.65
C LEU A 22 12.67 9.52 -2.11
N ALA A 23 13.05 9.57 -0.84
CA ALA A 23 13.83 8.53 -0.20
C ALA A 23 13.08 7.19 -0.19
N ALA A 24 11.75 7.20 0.02
CA ALA A 24 10.94 5.99 -0.07
C ALA A 24 10.93 5.43 -1.50
N ILE A 25 10.72 6.27 -2.53
CA ILE A 25 10.76 5.82 -3.94
C ILE A 25 12.15 5.30 -4.31
N LEU A 26 13.22 5.99 -3.92
CA LEU A 26 14.60 5.54 -4.15
C LEU A 26 14.88 4.22 -3.44
N LEU A 27 14.42 4.07 -2.20
CA LEU A 27 14.51 2.81 -1.46
C LEU A 27 13.75 1.71 -2.20
N MET A 28 12.56 1.98 -2.74
CA MET A 28 11.78 1.00 -3.51
C MET A 28 12.45 0.62 -4.83
N LEU A 29 13.07 1.57 -5.54
CA LEU A 29 13.80 1.32 -6.79
C LEU A 29 15.09 0.54 -6.54
N THR A 30 15.75 0.78 -5.41
CA THR A 30 16.98 0.07 -5.00
C THR A 30 16.69 -1.21 -4.23
N TYR A 31 15.44 -1.43 -3.81
CA TYR A 31 14.96 -2.67 -3.21
C TYR A 31 14.97 -3.78 -4.26
N ARG A 32 16.16 -4.31 -4.52
CA ARG A 32 16.31 -5.67 -5.02
C ARG A 32 15.84 -6.56 -3.88
N THR A 33 14.76 -7.29 -4.09
CA THR A 33 14.58 -8.52 -3.34
C THR A 33 15.78 -9.41 -3.67
N SER A 34 16.69 -9.59 -2.72
CA SER A 34 17.79 -10.58 -2.78
C SER A 34 17.27 -12.03 -2.72
N ALA A 35 16.08 -12.26 -3.28
CA ALA A 35 15.42 -13.56 -3.39
C ALA A 35 15.34 -13.97 -4.86
N ALA A 36 16.37 -13.66 -5.65
CA ALA A 36 16.70 -14.55 -6.75
C ALA A 36 17.43 -15.74 -6.11
N TYR A 37 16.66 -16.70 -5.60
CA TYR A 37 17.23 -18.00 -5.25
C TYR A 37 17.65 -18.66 -6.57
N THR A 38 18.92 -18.50 -6.94
CA THR A 38 19.53 -19.26 -8.03
C THR A 38 19.52 -20.73 -7.62
N CYS A 39 18.68 -21.52 -8.28
CA CYS A 39 18.71 -22.97 -8.17
C CYS A 39 19.98 -23.45 -8.89
N THR A 40 21.07 -23.65 -8.16
CA THR A 40 22.27 -24.31 -8.69
C THR A 40 22.00 -25.80 -8.75
N SER A 41 21.89 -26.37 -9.95
CA SER A 41 22.06 -27.81 -10.12
C SER A 41 23.56 -28.09 -10.13
N ASP A 42 24.02 -29.04 -9.31
CA ASP A 42 25.38 -29.58 -9.40
C ASP A 42 25.40 -30.56 -10.59
N PRO A 43 26.10 -30.25 -11.70
CA PRO A 43 26.12 -31.08 -12.89
C PRO A 43 26.82 -32.43 -12.69
N ASN A 44 27.54 -32.63 -11.58
CA ASN A 44 28.34 -33.84 -11.36
C ASN A 44 27.61 -34.92 -10.54
N ASN A 45 26.36 -34.70 -10.13
CA ASN A 45 25.60 -35.66 -9.31
C ASN A 45 24.24 -36.05 -9.93
N ALA A 46 24.21 -36.18 -11.26
CA ALA A 46 22.99 -36.46 -12.03
C ALA A 46 22.51 -37.93 -11.98
N SER A 47 23.10 -38.80 -11.15
CA SER A 47 22.84 -40.25 -11.14
C SER A 47 21.88 -40.73 -10.05
N ASN A 48 21.48 -39.89 -9.10
CA ASN A 48 20.47 -40.22 -8.10
C ASN A 48 19.36 -39.17 -8.13
N MET A 49 18.11 -39.60 -8.36
CA MET A 49 16.94 -38.73 -8.23
C MET A 49 16.89 -38.13 -6.81
N THR A 50 17.43 -36.94 -6.63
CA THR A 50 17.24 -36.13 -5.43
C THR A 50 15.83 -35.59 -5.44
N MET A 51 15.00 -36.05 -4.50
CA MET A 51 13.73 -35.42 -4.18
C MET A 51 14.01 -33.97 -3.78
N PHE A 52 13.62 -33.01 -4.61
CA PHE A 52 13.64 -31.60 -4.21
C PHE A 52 12.44 -31.38 -3.28
N LYS A 53 12.70 -31.07 -2.01
CA LYS A 53 11.69 -30.44 -1.16
C LYS A 53 11.45 -29.05 -1.73
N THR A 54 10.52 -28.94 -2.69
CA THR A 54 10.19 -27.66 -3.31
C THR A 54 9.60 -26.75 -2.24
N GLN A 55 10.37 -25.73 -1.84
CA GLN A 55 9.75 -24.57 -1.21
C GLN A 55 8.75 -23.95 -2.19
N PRO A 56 7.62 -23.39 -1.72
CA PRO A 56 6.51 -22.95 -2.57
C PRO A 56 6.86 -21.84 -3.58
N THR A 57 8.09 -21.31 -3.56
CA THR A 57 8.59 -20.27 -4.46
C THR A 57 9.31 -20.80 -5.71
N CYS A 58 9.54 -22.10 -5.85
CA CYS A 58 10.31 -22.69 -6.97
C CYS A 58 9.45 -23.42 -8.03
N LEU A 59 8.18 -23.05 -8.20
CA LEU A 59 7.22 -23.89 -8.95
C LEU A 59 7.05 -23.58 -10.44
N ASP A 60 7.88 -22.73 -11.08
CA ASP A 60 7.54 -22.28 -12.45
C ASP A 60 8.66 -22.18 -13.50
N THR A 61 9.87 -22.72 -13.29
CA THR A 61 10.91 -22.60 -14.34
C THR A 61 11.76 -23.83 -14.66
N GLN A 62 11.61 -24.97 -13.99
CA GLN A 62 12.55 -26.08 -14.16
C GLN A 62 12.01 -27.36 -14.80
N PHE A 63 10.73 -27.44 -15.15
CA PHE A 63 10.24 -28.54 -15.98
C PHE A 63 10.06 -28.03 -17.40
N PRO A 64 11.01 -28.28 -18.32
CA PRO A 64 10.78 -27.97 -19.72
C PRO A 64 9.51 -28.71 -20.19
N PRO A 65 8.57 -28.03 -20.87
CA PRO A 65 7.45 -28.71 -21.49
C PRO A 65 7.98 -29.78 -22.46
N ASP A 66 7.29 -30.90 -22.60
CA ASP A 66 7.59 -31.83 -23.67
C ASP A 66 7.39 -31.16 -25.04
N ARG A 67 7.80 -31.81 -26.14
CA ARG A 67 7.69 -31.27 -27.50
C ARG A 67 6.25 -30.94 -27.93
N ASN A 68 5.24 -31.35 -27.15
CA ASN A 68 3.81 -31.14 -27.39
C ASN A 68 3.16 -30.16 -26.39
N GLY A 69 3.93 -29.53 -25.51
CA GLY A 69 3.42 -28.56 -24.54
C GLY A 69 2.78 -29.17 -23.28
N GLN A 70 2.98 -30.47 -23.03
CA GLN A 70 2.44 -31.14 -21.84
C GLN A 70 3.39 -30.96 -20.64
N LYS A 71 2.81 -30.68 -19.46
CA LYS A 71 3.54 -30.60 -18.19
C LYS A 71 3.61 -31.99 -17.57
N LEU A 72 4.82 -32.50 -17.36
CA LEU A 72 5.05 -33.80 -16.73
C LEU A 72 4.77 -33.73 -15.21
N LEU A 73 3.69 -34.38 -14.77
CA LEU A 73 3.42 -34.60 -13.36
C LEU A 73 4.05 -35.92 -12.92
N VAL A 74 5.05 -35.87 -12.06
CA VAL A 74 5.62 -37.06 -11.42
C VAL A 74 4.88 -37.30 -10.11
N TRP A 75 4.28 -38.48 -9.97
CA TRP A 75 3.58 -38.93 -8.77
C TRP A 75 4.12 -40.29 -8.34
N ALA A 76 4.08 -40.56 -7.04
CA ALA A 76 4.40 -41.86 -6.45
C ALA A 76 3.29 -42.24 -5.48
N SER A 77 2.85 -43.50 -5.52
CA SER A 77 1.86 -44.09 -4.60
C SER A 77 2.45 -45.30 -3.91
N GLY A 78 2.16 -45.47 -2.62
CA GLY A 78 2.49 -46.66 -1.84
C GLY A 78 1.35 -47.00 -0.88
N ASP A 79 1.25 -48.28 -0.54
CA ASP A 79 0.23 -48.85 0.36
C ASP A 79 0.65 -48.85 1.85
N GLY A 80 1.89 -48.46 2.14
CA GLY A 80 2.43 -48.36 3.49
C GLY A 80 2.39 -46.95 4.08
N SER A 81 2.31 -46.87 5.42
CA SER A 81 2.42 -45.62 6.20
C SER A 81 3.86 -45.10 6.35
N ILE A 82 4.85 -45.79 5.76
CA ILE A 82 6.28 -45.45 5.78
C ILE A 82 6.74 -45.18 4.34
N ILE A 83 7.28 -43.98 4.11
CA ILE A 83 7.87 -43.60 2.82
C ILE A 83 9.12 -44.45 2.58
N ASN A 84 9.12 -45.25 1.53
CA ASN A 84 10.24 -46.11 1.14
C ASN A 84 10.55 -45.93 -0.35
N TYR A 85 11.79 -46.21 -0.75
CA TYR A 85 12.17 -46.24 -2.16
C TYR A 85 11.50 -47.42 -2.87
N HIS A 86 10.93 -47.16 -4.06
CA HIS A 86 10.37 -48.22 -4.90
C HIS A 86 11.46 -49.22 -5.31
N ARG A 87 11.24 -50.50 -5.02
CA ARG A 87 12.18 -51.60 -5.35
C ARG A 87 12.15 -51.98 -6.83
N THR A 88 11.04 -51.66 -7.51
CA THR A 88 10.81 -51.86 -8.93
C THR A 88 10.48 -50.50 -9.57
N ARG A 89 11.16 -50.17 -10.67
CA ARG A 89 10.83 -49.01 -11.51
C ARG A 89 10.01 -49.54 -12.69
N SER A 90 8.68 -49.46 -12.62
CA SER A 90 7.84 -49.63 -13.81
C SER A 90 7.59 -48.25 -14.42
N LEU A 91 7.91 -48.10 -15.71
CA LEU A 91 7.37 -47.02 -16.53
C LEU A 91 6.02 -47.50 -17.02
N GLU A 92 5.02 -47.42 -16.15
CA GLU A 92 3.65 -47.60 -16.59
C GLU A 92 3.22 -46.26 -17.20
N GLU A 93 3.06 -46.23 -18.52
CA GLU A 93 2.22 -45.20 -19.15
C GLU A 93 0.83 -45.37 -18.56
N MET A 94 0.52 -44.62 -17.50
CA MET A 94 -0.87 -44.31 -17.24
C MET A 94 -1.33 -43.50 -18.44
N GLN A 95 -1.89 -44.16 -19.44
CA GLN A 95 -2.92 -43.55 -20.26
C GLN A 95 -3.97 -43.09 -19.26
N ALA A 96 -3.95 -41.80 -18.93
CA ALA A 96 -5.00 -41.14 -18.19
C ALA A 96 -6.24 -41.14 -19.09
N ASN A 97 -6.85 -42.31 -19.25
CA ASN A 97 -8.16 -42.50 -19.84
C ASN A 97 -9.25 -42.15 -18.82
N SER A 98 -8.87 -41.60 -17.66
CA SER A 98 -9.75 -40.74 -16.89
C SER A 98 -10.02 -39.48 -17.72
N GLN A 99 -11.03 -39.58 -18.58
CA GLN A 99 -11.89 -38.46 -18.87
C GLN A 99 -12.30 -37.87 -17.51
N PHE A 100 -11.55 -36.88 -17.04
CA PHE A 100 -12.06 -35.93 -16.07
C PHE A 100 -13.36 -35.42 -16.69
N PRO A 101 -14.53 -35.64 -16.06
CA PRO A 101 -15.79 -35.27 -16.68
C PRO A 101 -15.84 -33.75 -16.85
N LEU A 102 -15.41 -33.29 -18.02
CA LEU A 102 -15.47 -31.90 -18.49
C LEU A 102 -16.92 -31.54 -18.90
N GLY A 103 -17.90 -32.03 -18.14
CA GLY A 103 -19.33 -31.81 -18.35
C GLY A 103 -20.05 -31.17 -17.16
N GLY A 104 -19.37 -31.04 -16.01
CA GLY A 104 -19.85 -30.18 -14.92
C GLY A 104 -19.24 -28.79 -15.05
N ALA A 105 -20.00 -27.74 -14.75
CA ALA A 105 -19.46 -26.38 -14.65
C ALA A 105 -18.17 -26.41 -13.81
N VAL A 106 -17.02 -26.20 -14.45
CA VAL A 106 -15.72 -26.27 -13.79
C VAL A 106 -15.67 -25.13 -12.78
N GLY A 107 -15.92 -25.46 -11.51
CA GLY A 107 -15.81 -24.51 -10.41
C GLY A 107 -14.39 -23.93 -10.39
N GLU A 108 -14.29 -22.62 -10.16
CA GLU A 108 -13.00 -21.92 -10.08
C GLU A 108 -12.05 -22.65 -9.12
N SER A 109 -10.83 -22.97 -9.60
CA SER A 109 -9.83 -23.72 -8.84
C SER A 109 -9.42 -23.00 -7.56
N ALA A 110 -8.95 -23.74 -6.54
CA ALA A 110 -8.52 -23.15 -5.27
C ALA A 110 -7.39 -22.11 -5.45
N VAL A 111 -6.47 -22.36 -6.39
CA VAL A 111 -5.36 -21.46 -6.73
C VAL A 111 -5.86 -20.13 -7.30
N SER A 112 -6.80 -20.16 -8.26
CA SER A 112 -7.36 -18.94 -8.86
C SER A 112 -8.21 -18.15 -7.86
N LYS A 113 -8.95 -18.83 -6.96
CA LYS A 113 -9.65 -18.18 -5.85
C LYS A 113 -8.70 -17.46 -4.91
N LEU A 114 -7.57 -18.08 -4.56
CA LEU A 114 -6.55 -17.47 -3.70
C LEU A 114 -5.93 -16.25 -4.38
N GLU A 115 -5.54 -16.37 -5.65
CA GLU A 115 -4.98 -15.27 -6.45
C GLU A 115 -5.95 -14.07 -6.50
N LYS A 116 -7.24 -14.32 -6.74
CA LYS A 116 -8.28 -13.30 -6.75
C LYS A 116 -8.44 -12.60 -5.41
N ARG A 117 -8.31 -13.32 -4.29
CA ARG A 117 -8.35 -12.72 -2.93
C ARG A 117 -7.13 -11.86 -2.65
N VAL A 118 -5.93 -12.31 -3.06
CA VAL A 118 -4.69 -11.52 -2.97
C VAL A 118 -4.81 -10.23 -3.79
N LYS A 119 -5.28 -10.33 -5.04
CA LYS A 119 -5.51 -9.18 -5.93
C LYS A 119 -6.54 -8.21 -5.35
N THR A 120 -7.66 -8.72 -4.83
CA THR A 120 -8.71 -7.91 -4.19
C THR A 120 -8.16 -7.16 -2.97
N HIS A 121 -7.45 -7.84 -2.07
CA HIS A 121 -6.81 -7.21 -0.91
C HIS A 121 -5.85 -6.09 -1.35
N GLY A 122 -4.93 -6.40 -2.27
CA GLY A 122 -3.97 -5.43 -2.79
C GLY A 122 -4.64 -4.22 -3.44
N ALA A 123 -5.67 -4.44 -4.27
CA ALA A 123 -6.40 -3.36 -4.92
C ALA A 123 -7.08 -2.43 -3.91
N LEU A 124 -7.81 -2.97 -2.93
CA LEU A 124 -8.47 -2.17 -1.89
C LEU A 124 -7.46 -1.31 -1.13
N GLN A 125 -6.32 -1.88 -0.76
CA GLN A 125 -5.28 -1.17 -0.01
C GLN A 125 -4.58 -0.10 -0.87
N VAL A 126 -4.30 -0.38 -2.15
CA VAL A 126 -3.71 0.62 -3.08
C VAL A 126 -4.69 1.78 -3.30
N PHE A 127 -5.98 1.52 -3.52
CA PHE A 127 -6.96 2.59 -3.72
C PHE A 127 -7.17 3.43 -2.45
N GLY A 128 -7.26 2.80 -1.28
CA GLY A 128 -7.39 3.52 -0.01
C GLY A 128 -6.15 4.34 0.31
N TRP A 129 -5.02 3.66 0.53
CA TRP A 129 -3.78 4.30 1.00
C TRP A 129 -3.02 5.07 -0.07
N GLY A 130 -3.06 4.61 -1.32
CA GLY A 130 -2.23 5.14 -2.40
C GLY A 130 -2.96 6.09 -3.35
N VAL A 131 -4.27 6.32 -3.19
CA VAL A 131 -5.00 7.26 -4.06
C VAL A 131 -5.91 8.18 -3.24
N LEU A 132 -6.89 7.62 -2.52
CA LEU A 132 -7.93 8.42 -1.86
C LEU A 132 -7.38 9.29 -0.72
N LEU A 133 -6.60 8.69 0.20
CA LEU A 133 -6.04 9.43 1.32
C LEU A 133 -5.02 10.52 0.91
N PRO A 134 -4.09 10.26 -0.05
CA PRO A 134 -3.22 11.30 -0.58
C PRO A 134 -3.98 12.48 -1.20
N ILE A 135 -5.02 12.22 -2.01
CA ILE A 135 -5.86 13.30 -2.59
C ILE A 135 -6.48 14.15 -1.48
N GLY A 136 -7.09 13.51 -0.48
CA GLY A 136 -7.66 14.22 0.68
C GLY A 136 -6.61 15.08 1.41
N ALA A 137 -5.38 14.58 1.58
CA ALA A 137 -4.29 15.31 2.22
C ALA A 137 -3.81 16.51 1.39
N ILE A 138 -3.70 16.36 0.07
CA ILE A 138 -3.35 17.45 -0.87
C ILE A 138 -4.40 18.57 -0.79
N VAL A 139 -5.69 18.25 -0.84
CA VAL A 139 -6.79 19.22 -0.71
C VAL A 139 -6.68 19.98 0.62
N ALA A 140 -6.49 19.28 1.74
CA ALA A 140 -6.36 19.92 3.06
C ALA A 140 -5.14 20.82 3.23
N ARG A 141 -4.11 20.69 2.37
CA ARG A 141 -2.95 21.56 2.36
C ARG A 141 -3.17 22.79 1.48
N TYR A 142 -3.59 22.57 0.23
CA TYR A 142 -3.56 23.63 -0.79
C TYR A 142 -4.89 24.35 -1.02
N ALA A 143 -6.03 23.76 -0.65
CA ALA A 143 -7.34 24.35 -0.89
C ALA A 143 -7.91 25.14 0.31
N ARG A 144 -7.10 25.42 1.34
CA ARG A 144 -7.57 26.05 2.61
C ARG A 144 -8.24 27.42 2.44
N GLU A 145 -8.02 28.10 1.33
CA GLU A 145 -8.67 29.38 1.01
C GLU A 145 -10.18 29.23 0.72
N TYR A 146 -10.63 28.03 0.38
CA TYR A 146 -12.03 27.71 0.10
C TYR A 146 -12.73 27.12 1.35
N ASP A 147 -12.81 27.88 2.45
CA ASP A 147 -13.59 27.47 3.66
C ASP A 147 -15.09 27.66 3.41
N PRO A 148 -15.97 26.69 3.75
CA PRO A 148 -15.69 25.40 4.40
C PRO A 148 -15.47 24.23 3.41
N ALA A 149 -15.51 24.47 2.10
CA ALA A 149 -15.46 23.43 1.07
C ALA A 149 -14.24 22.50 1.17
N TRP A 150 -13.04 23.04 1.45
CA TRP A 150 -11.83 22.24 1.59
C TRP A 150 -11.97 21.16 2.68
N PHE A 151 -12.66 21.48 3.77
CA PHE A 151 -12.83 20.60 4.91
C PHE A 151 -13.75 19.43 4.54
N TYR A 152 -14.86 19.71 3.86
CA TYR A 152 -15.79 18.68 3.41
C TYR A 152 -15.13 17.77 2.37
N ILE A 153 -14.46 18.33 1.36
CA ILE A 153 -13.77 17.53 0.35
C ILE A 153 -12.69 16.65 0.99
N HIS A 154 -11.86 17.22 1.88
CA HIS A 154 -10.90 16.44 2.66
C HIS A 154 -11.58 15.30 3.42
N ALA A 155 -12.59 15.62 4.23
CA ALA A 155 -13.29 14.63 5.06
C ALA A 155 -13.93 13.52 4.22
N THR A 156 -14.51 13.85 3.06
CA THR A 156 -15.09 12.87 2.13
C THR A 156 -14.05 11.90 1.60
N PHE A 157 -12.92 12.40 1.08
CA PHE A 157 -11.84 11.52 0.60
C PHE A 157 -11.26 10.65 1.75
N GLN A 158 -11.08 11.22 2.94
CA GLN A 158 -10.60 10.46 4.10
C GLN A 158 -11.58 9.38 4.54
N LEU A 159 -12.88 9.68 4.56
CA LEU A 159 -13.91 8.71 4.95
C LEU A 159 -14.01 7.56 3.95
N ILE A 160 -14.07 7.87 2.65
CA ILE A 160 -14.12 6.83 1.61
C ILE A 160 -12.82 6.00 1.66
N GLY A 161 -11.65 6.64 1.74
CA GLY A 161 -10.37 5.94 1.87
C GLY A 161 -10.32 5.03 3.11
N PHE A 162 -10.85 5.49 4.25
CA PHE A 162 -10.94 4.68 5.46
C PHE A 162 -11.83 3.44 5.29
N ILE A 163 -12.96 3.55 4.58
CA ILE A 163 -13.82 2.40 4.27
C ILE A 163 -13.05 1.35 3.44
N PHE A 164 -12.30 1.79 2.42
CA PHE A 164 -11.44 0.90 1.63
C PHE A 164 -10.38 0.21 2.49
N ILE A 165 -9.78 0.93 3.44
CA ILE A 165 -8.79 0.37 4.38
C ILE A 165 -9.42 -0.71 5.26
N ILE A 166 -10.62 -0.48 5.81
CA ILE A 166 -11.31 -1.48 6.62
C ILE A 166 -11.63 -2.73 5.79
N ALA A 167 -12.17 -2.57 4.58
CA ALA A 167 -12.44 -3.67 3.68
C ALA A 167 -11.16 -4.44 3.29
N GLY A 168 -10.08 -3.72 3.00
CA GLY A 168 -8.79 -4.31 2.69
C GLY A 168 -8.18 -5.06 3.87
N VAL A 169 -8.26 -4.52 5.09
CA VAL A 169 -7.82 -5.25 6.29
C VAL A 169 -8.67 -6.50 6.52
N ALA A 170 -9.99 -6.42 6.37
CA ALA A 170 -10.87 -7.59 6.53
C ALA A 170 -10.51 -8.73 5.55
N THR A 171 -10.29 -8.39 4.28
CA THR A 171 -9.83 -9.37 3.27
C THR A 171 -8.42 -9.89 3.58
N GLY A 172 -7.52 -9.05 4.11
CA GLY A 172 -6.18 -9.45 4.52
C GLY A 172 -6.16 -10.40 5.73
N VAL A 173 -7.05 -10.18 6.71
CA VAL A 173 -7.24 -11.10 7.85
C VAL A 173 -7.77 -12.44 7.38
N ALA A 174 -8.74 -12.44 6.45
CA ALA A 174 -9.22 -13.68 5.86
C ALA A 174 -8.09 -14.42 5.12
N LEU A 175 -7.22 -13.70 4.41
CA LEU A 175 -6.10 -14.25 3.66
C LEU A 175 -4.96 -14.75 4.56
N ALA A 176 -4.84 -14.20 5.77
CA ALA A 176 -3.71 -14.44 6.67
C ALA A 176 -3.52 -15.91 7.09
N LYS A 177 -4.58 -16.71 7.00
CA LYS A 177 -4.61 -18.15 7.33
C LYS A 177 -4.18 -19.04 6.16
N ASP A 178 -4.28 -18.52 4.94
CA ASP A 178 -4.13 -19.31 3.70
C ASP A 178 -2.78 -19.06 3.00
N VAL A 179 -2.00 -18.10 3.50
CA VAL A 179 -0.73 -17.69 2.88
C VAL A 179 0.37 -17.62 3.94
N GLU A 180 1.48 -18.30 3.65
CA GLU A 180 2.71 -18.22 4.41
C GLU A 180 3.89 -17.99 3.46
N VAL A 181 4.50 -16.81 3.56
CA VAL A 181 5.69 -16.43 2.77
C VAL A 181 6.65 -15.62 3.64
N PRO A 182 7.97 -15.69 3.40
CA PRO A 182 8.95 -14.88 4.13
C PRO A 182 8.62 -13.39 4.08
N GLY A 183 8.70 -12.70 5.23
CA GLY A 183 8.38 -11.26 5.32
C GLY A 183 6.90 -10.92 5.51
N LEU A 184 5.99 -11.88 5.38
CA LEU A 184 4.54 -11.65 5.56
C LEU A 184 4.18 -11.13 6.95
N ASN A 185 4.84 -11.59 8.01
CA ASN A 185 4.59 -11.13 9.36
C ASN A 185 4.91 -9.63 9.54
N GLY A 186 5.96 -9.14 8.86
CA GLY A 186 6.29 -7.71 8.85
C GLY A 186 5.21 -6.87 8.16
N HIS A 187 4.71 -7.33 7.01
CA HIS A 187 3.61 -6.67 6.30
C HIS A 187 2.30 -6.65 7.09
N LYS A 188 1.94 -7.78 7.71
CA LYS A 188 0.76 -7.91 8.60
C LYS A 188 0.88 -6.97 9.81
N GLY A 189 2.03 -6.97 10.48
CA GLY A 189 2.29 -6.13 11.66
C GLY A 189 2.24 -4.63 11.33
N LEU A 190 2.92 -4.22 10.25
CA LEU A 190 2.88 -2.83 9.79
C LEU A 190 1.48 -2.43 9.30
N GLY A 191 0.76 -3.32 8.65
CA GLY A 191 -0.63 -3.10 8.24
C GLY A 191 -1.59 -2.88 9.41
N LEU A 192 -1.44 -3.65 10.49
CA LEU A 192 -2.23 -3.45 11.71
C LEU A 192 -1.87 -2.13 12.40
N PHE A 193 -0.58 -1.79 12.46
CA PHE A 193 -0.12 -0.51 12.99
C PHE A 193 -0.70 0.68 12.20
N LEU A 194 -0.73 0.59 10.86
CA LEU A 194 -1.36 1.58 9.99
C LEU A 194 -2.86 1.72 10.24
N LEU A 195 -3.58 0.62 10.50
CA LEU A 195 -4.99 0.68 10.88
C LEU A 195 -5.18 1.46 12.19
N ILE A 196 -4.32 1.25 13.19
CA ILE A 196 -4.36 2.01 14.45
C ILE A 196 -4.16 3.50 14.16
N LEU A 197 -3.17 3.86 13.34
CA LEU A 197 -2.94 5.26 12.95
C LEU A 197 -4.14 5.86 12.21
N ALA A 198 -4.80 5.08 11.34
CA ALA A 198 -6.00 5.53 10.63
C ALA A 198 -7.18 5.77 11.59
N ILE A 199 -7.42 4.87 12.55
CA ILE A 199 -8.45 5.04 13.59
C ILE A 199 -8.16 6.30 14.41
N LEU A 200 -6.89 6.52 14.79
CA LEU A 200 -6.45 7.74 15.47
C LEU A 200 -6.77 9.01 14.64
N GLN A 201 -6.63 8.98 13.32
CA GLN A 201 -7.03 10.09 12.45
C GLN A 201 -8.55 10.31 12.41
N VAL A 202 -9.35 9.24 12.40
CA VAL A 202 -10.82 9.35 12.47
C VAL A 202 -11.25 9.94 13.81
N LEU A 203 -10.66 9.48 14.92
CA LEU A 203 -10.90 10.03 16.26
C LEU A 203 -10.50 11.52 16.35
N ALA A 204 -9.53 11.96 15.55
CA ALA A 204 -9.17 13.38 15.48
C ALA A 204 -10.37 14.25 15.05
N VAL A 205 -11.25 13.74 14.19
CA VAL A 205 -12.47 14.48 13.80
C VAL A 205 -13.47 14.55 14.95
N VAL A 206 -13.65 13.45 15.69
CA VAL A 206 -14.57 13.37 16.83
C VAL A 206 -14.14 14.34 17.94
N PHE A 207 -12.84 14.34 18.27
CA PHE A 207 -12.28 15.20 19.32
C PHE A 207 -11.80 16.56 18.80
N ARG A 208 -12.30 17.00 17.63
CA ARG A 208 -11.86 18.23 16.98
C ARG A 208 -12.23 19.45 17.84
N PRO A 209 -11.26 20.18 18.44
CA PRO A 209 -11.58 21.33 19.29
C PRO A 209 -12.09 22.51 18.46
N LYS A 210 -12.87 23.40 19.10
CA LYS A 210 -13.30 24.68 18.53
C LYS A 210 -12.09 25.51 18.06
N LYS A 211 -12.29 26.35 17.03
CA LYS A 211 -11.22 27.10 16.35
C LYS A 211 -10.44 28.04 17.30
N ASP A 212 -11.09 28.50 18.36
CA ASP A 212 -10.61 29.47 19.35
C ASP A 212 -9.90 28.86 20.58
N SER A 213 -9.90 27.53 20.73
CA SER A 213 -9.31 26.89 21.92
C SER A 213 -7.79 26.74 21.82
N ASN A 214 -7.09 26.89 22.95
CA ASN A 214 -5.65 26.61 23.03
C ASN A 214 -5.31 25.15 22.68
N THR A 215 -6.23 24.22 22.96
CA THR A 215 -6.10 22.80 22.62
C THR A 215 -6.04 22.55 21.10
N ARG A 216 -6.59 23.46 20.29
CA ARG A 216 -6.55 23.39 18.81
C ARG A 216 -5.12 23.29 18.27
N LYS A 217 -4.14 23.92 18.92
CA LYS A 217 -2.73 23.86 18.52
C LYS A 217 -2.17 22.44 18.64
N TYR A 218 -2.39 21.79 19.77
CA TYR A 218 -1.92 20.41 20.02
C TYR A 218 -2.63 19.43 19.11
N TRP A 219 -3.95 19.60 18.92
CA TRP A 219 -4.73 18.82 17.97
C TRP A 219 -4.18 18.93 16.53
N ASN A 220 -3.88 20.16 16.06
CA ASN A 220 -3.31 20.36 14.73
C ASN A 220 -1.94 19.67 14.59
N TRP A 221 -1.07 19.80 15.60
CA TRP A 221 0.23 19.16 15.61
C TRP A 221 0.09 17.63 15.48
N TYR A 222 -0.71 17.03 16.36
CA TYR A 222 -0.99 15.61 16.35
C TYR A 222 -1.56 15.13 15.01
N HIS A 223 -2.64 15.76 14.54
CA HIS A 223 -3.34 15.37 13.32
C HIS A 223 -2.41 15.45 12.10
N TRP A 224 -1.62 16.52 11.98
CA TRP A 224 -0.69 16.67 10.87
C TRP A 224 0.42 15.62 10.91
N TRP A 225 1.09 15.42 12.04
CA TRP A 225 2.25 14.53 12.12
C TRP A 225 1.87 13.07 12.03
N VAL A 226 0.80 12.66 12.71
CA VAL A 226 0.36 11.27 12.67
C VAL A 226 -0.22 10.92 11.29
N GLY A 227 -0.98 11.82 10.65
CA GLY A 227 -1.51 11.59 9.31
C GLY A 227 -0.40 11.46 8.26
N ARG A 228 0.63 12.30 8.38
CA ARG A 228 1.87 12.21 7.60
C ARG A 228 2.57 10.87 7.81
N LEU A 229 2.87 10.52 9.05
CA LEU A 229 3.53 9.25 9.36
C LEU A 229 2.76 8.04 8.79
N ALA A 230 1.43 8.07 8.90
CA ALA A 230 0.57 7.03 8.33
C ALA A 230 0.73 6.90 6.81
N LEU A 231 0.67 8.01 6.06
CA LEU A 231 0.86 7.98 4.60
C LEU A 231 2.25 7.46 4.22
N PHE A 232 3.31 7.89 4.90
CA PHE A 232 4.68 7.44 4.62
C PHE A 232 4.85 5.93 4.84
N LEU A 233 4.40 5.43 5.99
CA LEU A 233 4.46 4.00 6.31
C LEU A 233 3.55 3.18 5.40
N ALA A 234 2.42 3.74 4.95
CA ALA A 234 1.53 3.08 4.01
C ALA A 234 2.19 2.88 2.65
N CYS A 235 2.94 3.87 2.15
CA CYS A 235 3.71 3.70 0.91
C CYS A 235 4.66 2.51 0.99
N ILE A 236 5.39 2.38 2.10
CA ILE A 236 6.29 1.25 2.36
C ILE A 236 5.49 -0.06 2.41
N ASN A 237 4.40 -0.10 3.17
CA ASN A 237 3.66 -1.35 3.38
C ASN A 237 2.95 -1.85 2.12
N VAL A 238 2.43 -0.94 1.28
CA VAL A 238 1.85 -1.29 -0.02
C VAL A 238 2.92 -1.88 -0.93
N PHE A 239 4.11 -1.27 -1.00
CA PHE A 239 5.21 -1.80 -1.80
C PHE A 239 5.67 -3.18 -1.32
N VAL A 240 5.79 -3.38 -0.01
CA VAL A 240 6.07 -4.71 0.57
C VAL A 240 5.00 -5.72 0.15
N GLY A 241 3.71 -5.37 0.26
CA GLY A 241 2.61 -6.26 -0.17
C GLY A 241 2.65 -6.62 -1.67
N LEU A 242 3.00 -5.67 -2.53
CA LEU A 242 3.18 -5.92 -3.97
C LEU A 242 4.36 -6.87 -4.25
N ASN A 243 5.42 -6.83 -3.43
CA ASN A 243 6.55 -7.77 -3.56
C ASN A 243 6.20 -9.16 -3.01
N LEU A 244 5.51 -9.24 -1.86
CA LEU A 244 5.10 -10.52 -1.27
C LEU A 244 4.12 -11.30 -2.14
N SER A 245 3.25 -10.61 -2.87
CA SER A 245 2.30 -11.25 -3.79
C SER A 245 2.94 -11.76 -5.09
N ASN A 246 4.27 -11.63 -5.25
CA ASN A 246 4.96 -11.76 -6.54
C ASN A 246 4.23 -10.95 -7.63
N GLY A 247 3.67 -9.80 -7.24
CA GLY A 247 2.80 -9.01 -8.10
C GLY A 247 3.48 -8.76 -9.44
N GLU A 248 2.70 -8.84 -10.51
CA GLU A 248 3.20 -8.62 -11.86
C GLU A 248 4.09 -7.37 -11.88
N ARG A 249 5.23 -7.44 -12.58
CA ARG A 249 6.15 -6.30 -12.70
C ARG A 249 5.40 -5.02 -13.09
N LYS A 250 4.34 -5.16 -13.90
CA LYS A 250 3.42 -4.08 -14.26
C LYS A 250 2.78 -3.40 -13.06
N LEU A 251 2.19 -4.14 -12.10
CA LEU A 251 1.55 -3.56 -10.92
C LEU A 251 2.54 -2.79 -10.04
N ARG A 252 3.75 -3.33 -9.85
CA ARG A 252 4.83 -2.67 -9.11
C ARG A 252 5.25 -1.36 -9.79
N VAL A 253 5.48 -1.40 -11.10
CA VAL A 253 5.83 -0.21 -11.89
C VAL A 253 4.70 0.82 -11.87
N SER A 254 3.45 0.39 -12.04
CA SER A 254 2.28 1.28 -12.00
C SER A 254 2.17 2.00 -10.65
N TYR A 255 2.44 1.31 -9.54
CA TYR A 255 2.43 1.93 -8.22
C TYR A 255 3.57 2.96 -8.06
N ILE A 256 4.78 2.66 -8.56
CA ILE A 256 5.88 3.63 -8.54
C ILE A 256 5.55 4.87 -9.39
N VAL A 257 4.93 4.68 -10.57
CA VAL A 257 4.49 5.78 -11.43
C VAL A 257 3.43 6.63 -10.74
N LEU A 258 2.48 6.01 -10.03
CA LEU A 258 1.48 6.71 -9.21
C LEU A 258 2.16 7.58 -8.14
N LEU A 259 3.09 7.01 -7.36
CA LEU A 259 3.83 7.77 -6.34
C LEU A 259 4.65 8.92 -6.94
N ALA A 260 5.28 8.70 -8.11
CA ALA A 260 6.02 9.75 -8.81
C ALA A 260 5.10 10.88 -9.28
N PHE A 261 3.92 10.55 -9.81
CA PHE A 261 2.91 11.53 -10.20
C PHE A 261 2.43 12.37 -9.00
N GLU A 262 2.13 11.73 -7.86
CA GLU A 262 1.73 12.42 -6.64
C GLU A 262 2.82 13.36 -6.12
N LEU A 263 4.08 12.91 -6.17
CA LEU A 263 5.23 13.72 -5.77
C LEU A 263 5.40 14.96 -6.66
N VAL A 264 5.27 14.79 -7.98
CA VAL A 264 5.34 15.90 -8.94
C VAL A 264 4.18 16.87 -8.71
N ALA A 265 2.96 16.38 -8.54
CA ALA A 265 1.80 17.20 -8.24
C ALA A 265 2.01 18.01 -6.94
N PHE A 266 2.52 17.38 -5.89
CA PHE A 266 2.87 18.06 -4.65
C PHE A 266 3.93 19.15 -4.87
N ALA A 267 5.02 18.85 -5.60
CA ALA A 267 6.08 19.81 -5.88
C ALA A 267 5.58 21.04 -6.66
N ILE A 268 4.72 20.83 -7.66
CA ILE A 268 4.08 21.90 -8.43
C ILE A 268 3.20 22.75 -7.52
N LEU A 269 2.29 22.13 -6.75
CA LEU A 269 1.37 22.83 -5.87
C LEU A 269 2.11 23.59 -4.76
N GLU A 270 3.16 23.00 -4.19
CA GLU A 270 4.03 23.66 -3.21
C GLU A 270 4.71 24.88 -3.85
N THR A 271 5.24 24.76 -5.06
CA THR A 271 5.87 25.88 -5.78
C THR A 271 4.88 27.02 -6.02
N ILE A 272 3.66 26.70 -6.51
CA ILE A 272 2.60 27.69 -6.72
C ILE A 272 2.21 28.37 -5.41
N TYR A 273 2.06 27.59 -4.33
CA TYR A 273 1.74 28.09 -3.00
C TYR A 273 2.78 29.11 -2.52
N TRP A 274 4.07 28.82 -2.69
CA TRP A 274 5.17 29.73 -2.33
C TRP A 274 5.23 30.99 -3.19
N VAL A 275 5.06 30.86 -4.51
CA VAL A 275 5.05 32.00 -5.42
C VAL A 275 3.89 32.94 -5.08
N ARG A 276 2.68 32.41 -4.84
CA ARG A 276 1.52 33.21 -4.41
C ARG A 276 1.78 33.88 -3.06
N TRP A 277 2.42 33.17 -2.12
CA TRP A 277 2.77 33.73 -0.81
C TRP A 277 3.73 34.90 -0.92
N ASN A 278 4.78 34.78 -1.72
CA ASN A 278 5.82 35.81 -1.86
C ASN A 278 5.35 37.03 -2.68
N ARG A 279 4.38 36.83 -3.58
CA ARG A 279 3.78 37.92 -4.37
C ARG A 279 2.67 38.68 -3.63
N ALA A 280 2.26 38.23 -2.45
CA ALA A 280 1.23 38.91 -1.68
C ALA A 280 1.78 40.27 -1.17
N PRO A 281 1.15 41.41 -1.51
CA PRO A 281 1.66 42.73 -1.12
C PRO A 281 1.69 42.87 0.40
N ALA A 282 2.72 43.53 0.95
CA ALA A 282 2.96 43.64 2.39
C ALA A 282 1.75 44.14 3.19
N ASN A 283 0.90 44.99 2.60
CA ASN A 283 -0.32 45.53 3.22
C ASN A 283 -1.48 44.50 3.30
N SER A 284 -1.48 43.45 2.46
CA SER A 284 -2.45 42.35 2.53
C SER A 284 -2.19 41.39 3.68
N SER A 285 -0.99 41.41 4.27
CA SER A 285 -0.66 40.58 5.43
C SER A 285 -1.45 41.01 6.68
N GLY A 286 -1.70 42.31 6.87
CA GLY A 286 -2.57 42.86 7.91
C GLY A 286 -4.07 42.59 7.67
N VAL A 287 -4.53 42.71 6.43
CA VAL A 287 -5.92 42.37 6.03
C VAL A 287 -6.21 40.87 6.15
N ARG A 288 -5.20 40.02 5.96
CA ARG A 288 -5.35 38.56 6.08
C ARG A 288 -5.36 38.08 7.54
N TRP A 289 -4.67 38.79 8.45
CA TRP A 289 -4.89 38.63 9.90
C TRP A 289 -6.27 39.12 10.30
N ASN A 290 -6.73 40.25 9.74
CA ASN A 290 -8.09 40.73 9.95
C ASN A 290 -9.12 39.73 9.45
N ARG A 291 -9.02 39.10 8.28
CA ARG A 291 -9.99 38.06 7.90
C ARG A 291 -10.04 36.85 8.87
N ALA A 292 -8.92 36.52 9.54
CA ALA A 292 -8.85 35.51 10.60
C ALA A 292 -9.17 36.04 12.02
N SER A 293 -9.31 37.36 12.22
CA SER A 293 -9.71 38.01 13.48
C SER A 293 -11.06 38.74 13.40
N THR A 294 -11.62 38.99 12.22
CA THR A 294 -12.96 39.52 11.98
C THR A 294 -14.01 38.42 12.19
N GLU A 295 -13.64 37.14 12.01
CA GLU A 295 -14.39 36.00 12.60
C GLU A 295 -14.35 35.97 14.15
N ARG A 296 -13.53 36.81 14.80
CA ARG A 296 -13.48 36.99 16.26
C ARG A 296 -14.06 38.34 16.73
N GLY A 297 -14.75 39.08 15.86
CA GLY A 297 -15.23 40.43 16.17
C GLY A 297 -16.58 40.83 15.60
N PHE A 298 -17.36 39.92 15.00
CA PHE A 298 -18.76 40.23 14.64
C PHE A 298 -19.68 39.80 15.79
N GLN A 299 -19.66 40.58 16.88
CA GLN A 299 -20.86 40.86 17.64
C GLN A 299 -21.38 42.23 17.20
N MET A 300 -22.52 42.23 16.52
CA MET A 300 -23.48 43.34 16.44
C MET A 300 -24.82 42.65 16.15
N SER A 301 -25.60 42.41 17.21
CA SER A 301 -26.75 43.22 17.62
C SER A 301 -27.98 42.93 16.76
N ASP A 302 -29.06 42.57 17.45
CA ASP A 302 -30.47 42.65 17.04
C ASP A 302 -30.91 41.75 15.89
N TYR A 303 -31.39 40.55 16.25
CA TYR A 303 -32.80 40.11 16.22
C TYR A 303 -32.89 38.59 16.46
#